data_AF-A0A957TIE8-F1
#
_entry.id   AF-A0A957TIE8-F1
#
_cell.length_a   1.000
_cell.length_b   1.000
_cell.length_c   1.000
_cell.angle_alpha   90.00
_cell.angle_beta   90.00
_cell.angle_gamma   90.00
#
_symmetry.space_group_name_H-M   'P 1'
#
loop_
_entity.id
_entity.type
_entity.pdbx_description
1 polymer ?
#
loop_
_entity_poly.entity_id
_entity_poly.type
_entity_poly.pdbx_seq_one_letter_code
_entity_poly.pdbx_strand_id
1 'polypeptide(L)'
;GMAAITYAIQCITEVGDNIISTSQLYGGTYNFFAHSLPKQGVEVRMISHDDFDGFENAIDNKTKAVFCESIGNPAGNIVDITRLAEIAHKHGVPLIVDNTVATPYLCRPFTLGADIVVHSLTKYIGGHGTSIGGIIVDSGKFDWVANKARFPILNEPDPRIGNINRYSIVVEPEICGCHAPFPFAKDPREALNCPSIAPNSPALLAALPSSPSCIRTLPCNPRRSHRP
;
A
#
# COMPACT_ATOMS: atom_id res chain seq x y z
N GLY A 1 -3.75 -11.32 -10.80
CA GLY A 1 -4.95 -11.21 -9.96
C GLY A 1 -4.60 -11.52 -8.52
N MET A 2 -4.57 -12.80 -8.14
CA MET A 2 -4.38 -13.23 -6.75
C MET A 2 -3.19 -12.57 -6.04
N ALA A 3 -2.01 -12.50 -6.67
CA ALA A 3 -0.85 -11.83 -6.07
C ALA A 3 -1.11 -10.35 -5.72
N ALA A 4 -1.91 -9.62 -6.51
CA ALA A 4 -2.28 -8.23 -6.22
C ALA A 4 -3.21 -8.14 -4.99
N ILE A 5 -4.21 -9.02 -4.89
CA ILE A 5 -5.08 -9.11 -3.70
C ILE A 5 -4.26 -9.46 -2.46
N THR A 6 -3.41 -10.48 -2.57
CA THR A 6 -2.53 -10.91 -1.48
C THR A 6 -1.62 -9.78 -1.01
N TYR A 7 -0.95 -9.08 -1.93
CA TYR A 7 -0.06 -7.97 -1.58
C TYR A 7 -0.82 -6.76 -1.02
N ALA A 8 -2.00 -6.44 -1.54
CA ALA A 8 -2.82 -5.34 -1.03
C ALA A 8 -3.21 -5.55 0.44
N ILE A 9 -3.49 -6.80 0.82
CA ILE A 9 -3.85 -7.16 2.20
C ILE A 9 -2.60 -7.28 3.08
N GLN A 10 -1.63 -8.10 2.67
CA GLN A 10 -0.42 -8.36 3.47
C GLN A 10 0.45 -7.12 3.68
N CYS A 11 0.31 -6.09 2.85
CA CYS A 11 1.01 -4.82 3.05
C CYS A 11 0.54 -4.08 4.32
N ILE A 12 -0.69 -4.30 4.76
CA ILE A 12 -1.34 -3.56 5.86
C ILE A 12 -1.79 -4.44 7.03
N THR A 13 -1.54 -5.76 6.97
CA THR A 13 -1.90 -6.73 8.01
C THR A 13 -0.68 -7.46 8.57
N GLU A 14 -0.74 -7.80 9.86
CA GLU A 14 0.17 -8.70 10.55
C GLU A 14 -0.57 -9.86 11.22
N VAL A 15 0.16 -10.80 11.83
CA VAL A 15 -0.45 -11.92 12.57
C VAL A 15 -1.31 -11.39 13.71
N GLY A 16 -2.55 -11.86 13.78
CA GLY A 16 -3.55 -11.44 14.77
C GLY A 16 -4.44 -10.29 14.31
N ASP A 17 -4.25 -9.76 13.11
CA ASP A 17 -5.15 -8.79 12.49
C ASP A 17 -6.33 -9.48 11.77
N ASN A 18 -7.34 -8.69 11.42
CA ASN A 18 -8.47 -9.16 10.63
C ASN A 18 -8.82 -8.18 9.48
N ILE A 19 -9.58 -8.68 8.50
CA ILE A 19 -10.25 -7.87 7.49
C ILE A 19 -11.72 -8.28 7.40
N ILE A 20 -12.57 -7.35 6.96
CA ILE A 20 -13.98 -7.63 6.67
C ILE A 20 -14.15 -7.70 5.16
N SER A 21 -14.88 -8.68 4.66
CA SER A 21 -15.11 -8.84 3.22
C SER A 21 -16.57 -9.11 2.92
N THR A 22 -17.04 -8.73 1.73
CA THR A 22 -18.25 -9.33 1.17
C THR A 22 -18.06 -10.84 1.03
N SER A 23 -19.14 -11.62 1.16
CA SER A 23 -19.12 -13.09 0.98
C SER A 23 -19.29 -13.51 -0.48
N GLN A 24 -19.88 -12.65 -1.33
CA GLN A 24 -20.04 -12.89 -2.77
C GLN A 24 -18.74 -12.60 -3.54
N LEU A 25 -17.79 -13.52 -3.45
CA LEU A 25 -16.45 -13.39 -4.01
C LEU A 25 -16.19 -14.39 -5.14
N TYR A 26 -15.30 -14.01 -6.05
CA TYR A 26 -14.66 -14.94 -6.97
C TYR A 26 -14.04 -16.11 -6.18
N GLY A 27 -14.27 -17.34 -6.64
CA GLY A 27 -13.86 -18.55 -5.91
C GLY A 27 -12.38 -18.60 -5.51
N GLY A 28 -11.48 -17.99 -6.30
CA GLY A 28 -10.07 -17.86 -5.92
C GLY A 28 -9.85 -16.94 -4.72
N THR A 29 -10.56 -15.82 -4.68
CA THR A 29 -10.52 -14.86 -3.56
C THR A 29 -11.19 -15.45 -2.32
N TYR A 30 -12.36 -16.08 -2.50
CA TYR A 30 -13.04 -16.81 -1.43
C TYR A 30 -12.13 -17.86 -0.78
N ASN A 31 -11.50 -18.74 -1.58
CA ASN A 31 -10.60 -19.77 -1.05
C ASN A 31 -9.37 -19.18 -0.36
N PHE A 32 -8.82 -18.08 -0.90
CA PHE A 32 -7.72 -17.38 -0.26
C PHE A 32 -8.13 -16.86 1.12
N PHE A 33 -9.28 -16.20 1.24
CA PHE A 33 -9.79 -15.64 2.49
C PHE A 33 -10.26 -16.70 3.49
N ALA A 34 -10.91 -17.77 3.02
CA ALA A 34 -11.44 -18.82 3.88
C ALA A 34 -10.36 -19.78 4.40
N HIS A 35 -9.25 -19.96 3.67
CA HIS A 35 -8.33 -21.06 3.93
C HIS A 35 -6.86 -20.67 3.98
N SER A 36 -6.36 -19.88 3.03
CA SER A 36 -4.93 -19.59 2.94
C SER A 36 -4.50 -18.45 3.84
N LEU A 37 -5.25 -17.36 3.88
CA LEU A 37 -4.95 -16.17 4.67
C LEU A 37 -5.09 -16.42 6.19
N PRO A 38 -6.08 -17.18 6.69
CA PRO A 38 -6.15 -17.55 8.12
C PRO A 38 -4.97 -18.39 8.59
N LYS A 39 -4.38 -19.24 7.73
CA LYS A 39 -3.15 -19.99 8.04
C LYS A 39 -1.93 -19.09 8.21
N GLN A 40 -2.01 -17.85 7.72
CA GLN A 40 -0.98 -16.82 7.90
C GLN A 40 -1.29 -15.94 9.12
N GLY A 41 -2.31 -16.27 9.90
CA GLY A 41 -2.68 -15.55 11.12
C GLY A 41 -3.55 -14.31 10.90
N VAL A 42 -4.10 -14.11 9.71
CA VAL A 42 -5.02 -13.00 9.41
C VAL A 42 -6.43 -13.54 9.22
N GLU A 43 -7.35 -13.13 10.09
CA GLU A 43 -8.76 -13.54 10.04
C GLU A 43 -9.51 -12.78 8.93
N VAL A 44 -10.44 -13.46 8.25
CA VAL A 44 -11.39 -12.80 7.34
C VAL A 44 -12.81 -13.06 7.80
N ARG A 45 -13.56 -11.98 8.08
CA ARG A 45 -14.98 -12.03 8.42
C ARG A 45 -15.78 -11.73 7.15
N MET A 46 -16.51 -12.72 6.64
CA MET A 46 -17.27 -12.62 5.40
C MET A 46 -18.75 -12.35 5.68
N ILE A 47 -19.27 -11.26 5.12
CA ILE A 47 -20.61 -10.71 5.39
C ILE A 47 -21.34 -10.53 4.06
N SER A 48 -22.67 -10.68 4.04
CA SER A 48 -23.44 -10.45 2.81
C SER A 48 -23.32 -8.99 2.36
N HIS A 49 -23.22 -8.74 1.05
CA HIS A 49 -22.98 -7.40 0.50
C HIS A 49 -24.01 -6.32 0.87
N ASP A 50 -25.20 -6.74 1.31
CA ASP A 50 -26.34 -5.90 1.68
C ASP A 50 -26.55 -5.78 3.20
N ASP A 51 -25.75 -6.48 4.01
CA ASP A 51 -25.80 -6.44 5.47
C ASP A 51 -24.82 -5.39 6.04
N PHE A 52 -25.18 -4.12 5.84
CA PHE A 52 -24.37 -2.98 6.29
C PHE A 52 -24.20 -2.92 7.81
N ASP A 53 -25.22 -3.34 8.57
CA ASP A 53 -25.13 -3.42 10.03
C ASP A 53 -24.15 -4.51 10.45
N GLY A 54 -24.13 -5.64 9.74
CA GLY A 54 -23.13 -6.68 9.90
C GLY A 54 -21.71 -6.14 9.69
N PHE A 55 -21.48 -5.40 8.61
CA PHE A 55 -20.18 -4.76 8.35
C PHE A 55 -19.75 -3.83 9.49
N GLU A 56 -20.62 -2.92 9.89
CA GLU A 56 -20.35 -1.96 10.96
C GLU A 56 -20.04 -2.68 12.29
N ASN A 57 -20.82 -3.70 12.64
CA ASN A 57 -20.65 -4.45 13.90
C ASN A 57 -19.40 -5.36 13.90
N ALA A 58 -18.91 -5.78 12.74
CA ALA A 58 -17.77 -6.67 12.63
C ALA A 58 -16.42 -5.95 12.68
N ILE A 59 -16.39 -4.62 12.51
CA ILE A 59 -15.16 -3.83 12.57
C ILE A 59 -14.72 -3.66 14.03
N ASP A 60 -13.47 -4.00 14.31
CA ASP A 60 -12.84 -3.86 15.62
C ASP A 60 -11.51 -3.08 15.54
N ASN A 61 -10.77 -3.05 16.64
CA ASN A 61 -9.47 -2.37 16.74
C ASN A 61 -8.33 -3.08 15.96
N LYS A 62 -8.54 -4.32 15.54
CA LYS A 62 -7.59 -5.14 14.75
C LYS A 62 -7.95 -5.21 13.27
N THR A 63 -9.13 -4.75 12.88
CA THR A 63 -9.53 -4.65 11.48
C THR A 63 -8.61 -3.73 10.70
N LYS A 64 -8.10 -4.18 9.54
CA LYS A 64 -7.19 -3.40 8.69
C LYS A 64 -7.78 -2.94 7.37
N ALA A 65 -8.84 -3.57 6.90
CA ALA A 65 -9.50 -3.20 5.66
C ALA A 65 -10.91 -3.76 5.59
N VAL A 66 -11.72 -3.10 4.77
CA VAL A 66 -12.93 -3.66 4.17
C VAL A 66 -12.63 -4.04 2.72
N PHE A 67 -13.10 -5.21 2.28
CA PHE A 67 -12.90 -5.70 0.91
C PHE A 67 -14.24 -6.00 0.23
N CYS A 68 -14.37 -5.64 -1.05
CA CYS A 68 -15.48 -6.09 -1.88
C CYS A 68 -15.07 -6.27 -3.34
N GLU A 69 -15.90 -6.98 -4.10
CA GLU A 69 -15.87 -6.93 -5.58
C GLU A 69 -16.92 -5.93 -6.05
N SER A 70 -16.57 -5.04 -6.98
CA SER A 70 -17.52 -4.09 -7.60
C SER A 70 -18.79 -4.79 -8.15
N ILE A 71 -18.60 -5.98 -8.70
CA ILE A 71 -19.64 -6.90 -9.15
C ILE A 71 -19.34 -8.25 -8.52
N GLY A 72 -20.17 -8.68 -7.57
CA GLY A 72 -19.96 -9.90 -6.79
C GLY A 72 -20.17 -11.19 -7.60
N ASN A 73 -19.54 -12.27 -7.13
CA ASN A 73 -19.63 -13.59 -7.74
C ASN A 73 -20.22 -14.62 -6.74
N PRO A 74 -21.02 -15.61 -7.18
CA PRO A 74 -21.56 -15.81 -8.53
C PRO A 74 -22.83 -15.01 -8.82
N ALA A 75 -23.35 -14.28 -7.83
CA ALA A 75 -24.66 -13.63 -7.90
C ALA A 75 -24.74 -12.45 -8.89
N GLY A 76 -23.60 -11.86 -9.28
CA GLY A 76 -23.59 -10.68 -10.15
C GLY A 76 -24.16 -9.43 -9.49
N ASN A 77 -24.25 -9.40 -8.16
CA ASN A 77 -24.75 -8.28 -7.40
C ASN A 77 -23.82 -7.07 -7.54
N ILE A 78 -24.40 -5.87 -7.64
CA ILE A 78 -23.65 -4.62 -7.62
C ILE A 78 -23.49 -4.20 -6.17
N VAL A 79 -22.24 -4.05 -5.72
CA VAL A 79 -21.95 -3.63 -4.35
C VAL A 79 -22.09 -2.12 -4.21
N ASP A 80 -22.73 -1.65 -3.15
CA ASP A 80 -22.78 -0.23 -2.80
C ASP A 80 -21.43 0.20 -2.20
N ILE A 81 -20.51 0.56 -3.09
CA ILE A 81 -19.16 1.00 -2.73
C ILE A 81 -19.20 2.26 -1.86
N THR A 82 -20.12 3.19 -2.15
CA THR A 82 -20.26 4.44 -1.37
C THR A 82 -20.59 4.13 0.06
N ARG A 83 -21.60 3.27 0.27
CA ARG A 83 -22.03 2.91 1.62
C ARG A 83 -20.95 2.14 2.39
N LEU A 84 -20.26 1.21 1.75
CA LEU A 84 -19.14 0.49 2.39
C LEU A 84 -17.97 1.42 2.71
N ALA A 85 -17.67 2.40 1.86
CA ALA A 85 -16.62 3.38 2.10
C ALA A 85 -16.96 4.25 3.31
N GLU A 86 -18.19 4.74 3.41
CA GLU A 86 -18.66 5.50 4.57
C GLU A 86 -18.49 4.72 5.89
N ILE A 87 -18.90 3.45 5.90
CA ILE A 87 -18.75 2.58 7.08
C ILE A 87 -17.26 2.38 7.40
N ALA A 88 -16.45 2.04 6.39
CA ALA A 88 -15.02 1.81 6.57
C ALA A 88 -14.31 3.06 7.14
N HIS A 89 -14.55 4.23 6.53
CA HIS A 89 -13.90 5.48 6.92
C HIS A 89 -14.33 5.96 8.30
N LYS A 90 -15.58 5.73 8.71
CA LYS A 90 -16.06 6.03 10.07
C LYS A 90 -15.22 5.32 11.15
N HIS A 91 -14.67 4.16 10.84
CA HIS A 91 -13.82 3.36 11.74
C HIS A 91 -12.32 3.50 11.48
N GLY A 92 -11.93 4.39 10.56
CA GLY A 92 -10.52 4.60 10.20
C GLY A 92 -9.90 3.39 9.50
N VAL A 93 -10.66 2.67 8.67
CA VAL A 93 -10.17 1.57 7.84
C VAL A 93 -10.38 1.87 6.35
N PRO A 94 -9.44 1.48 5.47
CA PRO A 94 -9.58 1.68 4.03
C PRO A 94 -10.53 0.66 3.40
N LEU A 95 -11.15 1.05 2.29
CA LEU A 95 -11.90 0.17 1.40
C LEU A 95 -11.04 -0.26 0.20
N ILE A 96 -10.90 -1.58 0.03
CA ILE A 96 -10.24 -2.22 -1.11
C ILE A 96 -11.32 -2.81 -2.04
N VAL A 97 -11.31 -2.42 -3.30
CA VAL A 97 -12.29 -2.89 -4.30
C VAL A 97 -11.61 -3.69 -5.42
N ASP A 98 -12.00 -4.95 -5.61
CA ASP A 98 -11.71 -5.65 -6.85
C ASP A 98 -12.66 -5.15 -7.95
N ASN A 99 -12.08 -4.42 -8.91
CA ASN A 99 -12.80 -3.81 -10.01
C ASN A 99 -12.57 -4.56 -11.33
N THR A 100 -12.17 -5.84 -11.27
CA THR A 100 -11.81 -6.64 -12.44
C THR A 100 -12.97 -6.74 -13.43
N VAL A 101 -14.18 -7.07 -12.97
CA VAL A 101 -15.33 -7.34 -13.86
C VAL A 101 -15.87 -6.06 -14.48
N ALA A 102 -16.09 -5.02 -13.69
CA ALA A 102 -16.61 -3.76 -14.21
C ALA A 102 -15.57 -3.04 -15.09
N THR A 103 -14.28 -3.23 -14.83
CA THR A 103 -13.16 -2.49 -15.45
C THR A 103 -13.19 -0.99 -15.11
N PRO A 104 -12.08 -0.25 -15.27
CA PRO A 104 -12.09 1.21 -15.06
C PRO A 104 -12.95 1.96 -16.09
N TYR A 105 -13.36 1.30 -17.19
CA TYR A 105 -14.20 1.90 -18.21
C TYR A 105 -15.66 2.09 -17.74
N LEU A 106 -16.22 1.12 -17.00
CA LEU A 106 -17.61 1.18 -16.52
C LEU A 106 -17.72 1.70 -15.09
N CYS A 107 -16.76 1.37 -14.22
CA CYS A 107 -16.78 1.78 -12.82
C CYS A 107 -15.44 2.35 -12.41
N ARG A 108 -15.46 3.53 -11.77
CA ARG A 108 -14.28 4.17 -11.18
C ARG A 108 -14.45 4.23 -9.65
N PRO A 109 -14.13 3.16 -8.89
CA PRO A 109 -14.43 3.07 -7.45
C PRO A 109 -13.90 4.23 -6.61
N PHE A 110 -12.79 4.87 -7.00
CA PHE A 110 -12.26 6.06 -6.32
C PHE A 110 -13.20 7.27 -6.32
N THR A 111 -14.16 7.32 -7.24
CA THR A 111 -15.24 8.34 -7.25
C THR A 111 -16.36 8.00 -6.28
N LEU A 112 -16.40 6.74 -5.82
CA LEU A 112 -17.38 6.18 -4.88
C LEU A 112 -16.78 5.96 -3.49
N GLY A 113 -15.59 6.49 -3.20
CA GLY A 113 -14.96 6.42 -1.89
C GLY A 113 -14.00 5.26 -1.65
N ALA A 114 -13.75 4.39 -2.64
CA ALA A 114 -12.70 3.37 -2.50
C ALA A 114 -11.32 4.03 -2.34
N ASP A 115 -10.45 3.38 -1.57
CA ASP A 115 -9.09 3.87 -1.31
C ASP A 115 -8.07 3.13 -2.17
N ILE A 116 -8.26 1.82 -2.34
CA ILE A 116 -7.40 0.93 -3.11
C ILE A 116 -8.27 0.16 -4.11
N VAL A 117 -7.81 0.06 -5.34
CA VAL A 117 -8.46 -0.77 -6.37
C VAL A 117 -7.49 -1.85 -6.82
N VAL A 118 -7.97 -3.08 -6.91
CA VAL A 118 -7.21 -4.21 -7.45
C VAL A 118 -7.85 -4.70 -8.74
N HIS A 119 -7.01 -5.17 -9.67
CA HIS A 119 -7.48 -5.87 -10.86
C HIS A 119 -6.67 -7.13 -11.13
N SER A 120 -7.36 -8.15 -11.63
CA SER A 120 -6.73 -9.22 -12.40
C SER A 120 -6.57 -8.80 -13.86
N LEU A 121 -5.40 -8.24 -14.20
CA LEU A 121 -5.05 -7.86 -15.56
C LEU A 121 -5.18 -9.01 -16.56
N THR A 122 -5.03 -10.26 -16.12
CA THR A 122 -5.27 -11.48 -16.91
C THR A 122 -6.63 -11.49 -17.63
N LYS A 123 -7.65 -10.83 -17.06
CA LYS A 123 -9.03 -10.86 -17.56
C LYS A 123 -9.25 -9.75 -18.59
N TYR A 124 -10.20 -8.85 -18.35
CA TYR A 124 -10.68 -7.88 -19.34
C TYR A 124 -9.64 -6.86 -19.81
N ILE A 125 -8.72 -6.42 -18.94
CA ILE A 125 -7.68 -5.45 -19.33
C ILE A 125 -6.68 -6.09 -20.29
N GLY A 126 -6.25 -7.32 -20.00
CA GLY A 126 -5.41 -8.11 -20.90
C GLY A 126 -6.18 -8.58 -22.14
N GLY A 127 -7.45 -8.94 -22.00
CA GLY A 127 -8.44 -9.22 -23.07
C GLY A 127 -8.24 -10.50 -23.87
N HIS A 128 -7.01 -10.99 -23.97
CA HIS A 128 -6.63 -12.01 -24.96
C HIS A 128 -6.33 -13.39 -24.37
N GLY A 129 -6.39 -13.56 -23.05
CA GLY A 129 -6.17 -14.86 -22.38
C GLY A 129 -4.74 -15.41 -22.46
N THR A 130 -3.76 -14.58 -22.81
CA THR A 130 -2.37 -15.00 -23.09
C THR A 130 -1.38 -14.70 -21.97
N SER A 131 -1.71 -13.79 -21.06
CA SER A 131 -0.77 -13.28 -20.06
C SER A 131 -1.41 -13.15 -18.69
N ILE A 132 -0.68 -13.57 -17.66
CA ILE A 132 -1.14 -13.45 -16.28
C ILE A 132 -0.56 -12.17 -15.67
N GLY A 133 -1.43 -11.35 -15.09
CA GLY A 133 -1.02 -10.13 -14.43
C GLY A 133 -1.99 -9.71 -13.33
N GLY A 134 -1.53 -8.86 -12.43
CA GLY A 134 -2.34 -8.18 -11.44
C GLY A 134 -1.79 -6.78 -11.22
N ILE A 135 -2.66 -5.86 -10.81
CA ILE A 135 -2.29 -4.50 -10.45
C ILE A 135 -3.02 -4.09 -9.18
N ILE A 136 -2.34 -3.27 -8.38
CA ILE A 136 -2.87 -2.54 -7.24
C ILE A 136 -2.76 -1.07 -7.62
N VAL A 137 -3.85 -0.32 -7.47
CA VAL A 137 -3.89 1.11 -7.72
C VAL A 137 -4.29 1.79 -6.41
N ASP A 138 -3.47 2.73 -5.97
CA ASP A 138 -3.73 3.55 -4.79
C ASP A 138 -4.36 4.88 -5.23
N SER A 139 -5.40 5.32 -4.53
CA SER A 139 -6.02 6.63 -4.73
C SER A 139 -5.19 7.80 -4.18
N GLY A 140 -4.34 7.54 -3.19
CA GLY A 140 -3.63 8.56 -2.42
C GLY A 140 -4.53 9.38 -1.47
N LYS A 141 -5.79 8.95 -1.24
CA LYS A 141 -6.78 9.73 -0.47
C LYS A 141 -6.97 9.29 0.97
N PHE A 142 -6.66 8.03 1.30
CA PHE A 142 -6.83 7.53 2.65
C PHE A 142 -5.80 8.16 3.59
N ASP A 143 -6.26 8.70 4.72
CA ASP A 143 -5.37 9.31 5.71
C ASP A 143 -4.73 8.25 6.62
N TRP A 144 -3.60 7.71 6.15
CA TRP A 144 -2.81 6.73 6.91
C TRP A 144 -2.18 7.32 8.17
N VAL A 145 -1.99 8.65 8.22
CA VAL A 145 -1.34 9.38 9.31
C VAL A 145 -2.32 9.66 10.45
N ALA A 146 -3.60 9.90 10.16
CA ALA A 146 -4.64 9.97 11.18
C ALA A 146 -4.82 8.63 11.91
N ASN A 147 -4.47 7.52 11.25
CA ASN A 147 -4.71 6.15 11.72
C ASN A 147 -3.43 5.40 12.16
N LYS A 148 -2.39 6.10 12.67
CA LYS A 148 -1.06 5.50 12.96
C LYS A 148 -1.12 4.27 13.87
N ALA A 149 -1.90 4.33 14.94
CA ALA A 149 -2.02 3.23 15.88
C ALA A 149 -2.57 1.95 15.23
N ARG A 150 -3.40 2.11 14.18
CA ARG A 150 -3.90 0.99 13.39
C ARG A 150 -2.90 0.56 12.31
N PHE A 151 -2.11 1.47 11.74
CA PHE A 151 -1.15 1.16 10.67
C PHE A 151 0.30 1.50 11.06
N PRO A 152 0.87 0.86 12.11
CA PRO A 152 2.24 1.12 12.53
C PRO A 152 3.26 0.79 11.44
N ILE A 153 2.99 -0.25 10.64
CA ILE A 153 3.85 -0.67 9.51
C ILE A 153 4.10 0.44 8.48
N LEU A 154 3.19 1.41 8.35
CA LEU A 154 3.33 2.55 7.44
C LEU A 154 3.90 3.79 8.15
N ASN A 155 3.74 3.88 9.46
CA ASN A 155 3.93 5.09 10.24
C ASN A 155 5.14 5.05 11.19
N GLU A 156 5.76 3.89 11.38
CA GLU A 156 6.96 3.71 12.20
C GLU A 156 8.24 3.56 11.35
N PRO A 157 9.40 3.97 11.88
CA PRO A 157 10.68 3.83 11.19
C PRO A 157 11.01 2.38 10.90
N ASP A 158 11.29 2.06 9.64
CA ASP A 158 11.62 0.69 9.24
C ASP A 158 13.14 0.51 9.03
N PRO A 159 13.82 -0.34 9.82
CA PRO A 159 15.26 -0.56 9.69
C PRO A 159 15.67 -1.17 8.35
N ARG A 160 14.75 -1.85 7.64
CA ARG A 160 15.02 -2.46 6.32
C ARG A 160 15.27 -1.42 5.23
N ILE A 161 14.81 -0.19 5.43
CA ILE A 161 14.93 0.92 4.48
C ILE A 161 15.66 2.13 5.08
N GLY A 162 16.49 1.90 6.10
CA GLY A 162 17.32 2.96 6.69
C GLY A 162 16.65 3.75 7.81
N ASN A 163 15.68 3.16 8.53
CA ASN A 163 14.90 3.81 9.61
C ASN A 163 14.08 5.02 9.12
N ILE A 164 13.48 4.90 7.95
CA ILE A 164 12.56 5.89 7.39
C ILE A 164 11.13 5.37 7.52
N ASN A 165 10.15 6.25 7.72
CA ASN A 165 8.74 5.88 7.70
C ASN A 165 8.32 5.54 6.26
N ARG A 166 7.76 4.36 6.03
CA ARG A 166 7.35 3.94 4.68
C ARG A 166 6.42 4.94 4.01
N TYR A 167 5.47 5.50 4.76
CA TYR A 167 4.55 6.50 4.24
C TYR A 167 5.26 7.79 3.78
N SER A 168 6.31 8.23 4.49
CA SER A 168 7.07 9.42 4.07
C SER A 168 7.81 9.25 2.73
N ILE A 169 8.18 8.03 2.35
CA ILE A 169 8.80 7.76 1.04
C ILE A 169 7.79 7.97 -0.10
N VAL A 170 6.51 7.71 0.15
CA VAL A 170 5.43 7.80 -0.85
C VAL A 170 4.93 9.24 -1.00
N VAL A 171 4.84 9.98 0.11
CA VAL A 171 4.29 11.35 0.13
C VAL A 171 5.36 12.42 -0.12
N GLU A 172 6.61 12.17 0.25
CA GLU A 172 7.72 13.11 0.11
C GLU A 172 8.91 12.44 -0.58
N PRO A 173 8.92 12.36 -1.92
CA PRO A 173 10.03 11.75 -2.67
C PRO A 173 11.37 12.45 -2.46
N GLU A 174 11.38 13.66 -1.90
CA GLU A 174 12.57 14.43 -1.53
C GLU A 174 13.23 13.94 -0.21
N ILE A 175 12.46 13.35 0.72
CA ILE A 175 12.99 12.76 1.96
C ILE A 175 13.67 11.42 1.69
N CYS A 176 13.14 10.67 0.71
CA CYS A 176 13.82 9.50 0.19
C CYS A 176 15.05 9.99 -0.56
N GLY A 177 16.20 10.04 0.13
CA GLY A 177 17.49 10.35 -0.47
C GLY A 177 17.83 9.35 -1.57
N CYS A 178 17.23 9.47 -2.75
CA CYS A 178 17.70 8.86 -3.99
C CYS A 178 19.02 9.52 -4.46
N HIS A 179 19.51 10.51 -3.70
CA HIS A 179 20.90 11.01 -3.71
C HIS A 179 21.76 10.41 -2.58
N ALA A 180 21.22 9.60 -1.68
CA ALA A 180 22.01 8.86 -0.71
C ALA A 180 22.54 7.61 -1.43
N PRO A 181 23.87 7.47 -1.60
CA PRO A 181 24.42 6.30 -2.24
C PRO A 181 23.99 5.06 -1.44
N PHE A 182 23.56 4.03 -2.15
CA PHE A 182 23.47 2.67 -1.63
C PHE A 182 24.69 2.41 -0.71
N PRO A 183 24.52 1.75 0.45
CA PRO A 183 25.55 1.68 1.50
C PRO A 183 26.83 0.90 1.13
N PHE A 184 27.06 0.64 -0.16
CA PHE A 184 28.25 -0.02 -0.69
C PHE A 184 29.30 0.91 -1.31
N ALA A 185 29.02 2.19 -1.56
CA ALA A 185 30.04 3.12 -2.07
C ALA A 185 30.75 3.83 -0.90
N LYS A 186 31.94 3.35 -0.53
CA LYS A 186 32.79 3.95 0.53
C LYS A 186 33.63 5.13 0.02
N ASP A 187 33.60 5.45 -1.26
CA ASP A 187 34.40 6.54 -1.86
C ASP A 187 33.52 7.45 -2.74
N PRO A 188 33.48 8.78 -2.48
CA PRO A 188 32.78 9.75 -3.33
C PRO A 188 33.21 9.77 -4.80
N ARG A 189 34.38 9.22 -5.15
CA ARG A 189 34.89 9.19 -6.53
C ARG A 189 34.27 8.08 -7.40
N GLU A 190 33.60 7.09 -6.81
CA GLU A 190 32.93 6.03 -7.57
C GLU A 190 31.60 6.51 -8.20
N ALA A 191 31.00 7.58 -7.66
CA ALA A 191 29.76 8.16 -8.18
C ALA A 191 29.92 8.86 -9.55
N LEU A 192 31.15 9.25 -9.91
CA LEU A 192 31.45 9.98 -11.15
C LEU A 192 31.49 9.09 -12.41
N ASN A 193 31.44 7.77 -12.26
CA ASN A 193 31.43 6.82 -13.39
C ASN A 193 30.05 6.19 -13.65
N CYS A 194 28.95 6.79 -13.14
CA CYS A 194 27.61 6.29 -13.41
C CYS A 194 27.20 6.61 -14.88
N PRO A 195 26.99 5.61 -15.76
CA PRO A 195 26.78 5.84 -17.19
C PRO A 195 25.41 6.44 -17.54
N SER A 196 24.54 6.72 -16.56
CA SER A 196 23.16 7.15 -16.76
C SER A 196 22.92 8.66 -16.63
N ILE A 197 23.95 9.47 -16.38
CA ILE A 197 23.81 10.93 -16.25
C ILE A 197 24.49 11.60 -17.44
N ALA A 198 23.69 12.11 -18.38
CA ALA A 198 24.19 12.93 -19.48
C ALA A 198 24.77 14.25 -18.90
N PRO A 199 25.98 14.68 -19.31
CA PRO A 199 26.72 15.75 -18.64
C PRO A 199 26.11 17.17 -18.77
N ASN A 200 25.00 17.34 -19.51
CA ASN A 200 24.43 18.65 -19.84
C ASN A 200 22.92 18.76 -19.51
N SER A 201 22.46 18.24 -18.36
CA SER A 201 21.10 18.51 -17.89
C SER A 201 21.02 19.88 -17.18
N PRO A 202 20.08 20.78 -17.55
CA PRO A 202 19.91 22.10 -16.92
C PRO A 202 19.62 22.08 -15.41
N ALA A 203 19.25 20.92 -14.86
CA ALA A 203 18.94 20.74 -13.44
C ALA A 203 20.16 20.94 -12.51
N LEU A 204 21.39 20.84 -13.03
CA LEU A 204 22.60 20.93 -12.20
C LEU A 204 22.97 22.37 -11.80
N LEU A 205 22.54 23.39 -12.57
CA LEU A 205 22.90 24.79 -12.28
C LEU A 205 22.00 25.46 -11.22
N ALA A 206 20.87 24.87 -10.87
CA ALA A 206 19.91 25.47 -9.93
C ALA A 206 20.14 25.06 -8.46
N ALA A 207 21.04 24.11 -8.19
CA ALA A 207 21.23 23.49 -6.88
C ALA A 207 22.43 24.03 -6.07
N LEU A 208 22.87 25.27 -6.33
CA LEU A 208 23.86 25.94 -5.47
C LEU A 208 23.15 26.94 -4.54
N PRO A 209 22.89 26.61 -3.27
CA PRO A 209 22.34 27.58 -2.33
C PRO A 209 23.41 28.62 -1.97
N SER A 210 23.07 29.89 -2.20
CA SER A 210 23.82 31.06 -1.74
C SER A 210 23.31 31.48 -0.36
N SER A 211 23.93 30.98 0.72
CA SER A 211 24.17 31.71 1.99
C SER A 211 24.55 30.77 3.16
N PRO A 212 25.34 31.24 4.16
CA PRO A 212 25.93 30.39 5.17
C PRO A 212 25.30 30.64 6.56
N SER A 213 24.38 29.77 7.01
CA SER A 213 23.99 29.76 8.42
C SER A 213 23.16 28.53 8.76
N CYS A 214 23.83 27.47 9.23
CA CYS A 214 23.42 26.60 10.35
C CYS A 214 24.26 25.31 10.37
N ILE A 215 25.55 25.46 10.71
CA ILE A 215 26.33 24.35 11.26
C ILE A 215 26.23 24.48 12.78
N ARG A 216 25.37 23.68 13.42
CA ARG A 216 25.56 23.27 14.81
C ARG A 216 25.98 21.81 14.80
N THR A 217 27.28 21.62 14.92
CA THR A 217 27.96 20.35 15.15
C THR A 217 27.57 19.80 16.52
N LEU A 218 27.09 18.55 16.57
CA LEU A 218 27.23 17.71 17.76
C LEU A 218 28.62 17.06 17.72
N PRO A 219 29.40 17.05 18.82
CA PRO A 219 30.76 16.53 18.80
C PRO A 219 30.79 15.00 18.78
N CYS A 220 31.42 14.43 17.74
CA CYS A 220 31.91 13.05 17.74
C CYS A 220 32.98 12.88 18.82
N ASN A 221 32.78 11.96 19.74
CA ASN A 221 33.80 11.53 20.70
C ASN A 221 34.58 10.31 20.13
N PRO A 222 35.90 10.39 19.91
CA PRO A 222 36.68 9.27 19.39
C PRO A 222 37.40 8.49 20.50
N ARG A 223 37.56 7.19 20.27
CA ARG A 223 38.51 6.21 20.86
C ARG A 223 37.94 5.20 21.88
N ARG A 224 37.93 3.93 21.46
CA ARG A 224 38.78 2.80 21.94
C ARG A 224 38.26 1.53 21.24
N SER A 225 38.86 1.06 20.16
CA SER A 225 40.05 0.17 20.07
C SER A 225 39.95 -1.14 20.88
N HIS A 226 39.94 -2.24 20.10
CA HIS A 226 40.28 -3.63 20.43
C HIS A 226 39.18 -4.61 20.90
N ARG A 227 38.83 -5.48 19.94
CA ARG A 227 38.58 -6.94 20.02
C ARG A 227 39.46 -7.67 21.06
N PRO A 228 39.14 -8.90 21.50
CA PRO A 228 38.73 -10.08 20.69
C PRO A 228 37.25 -10.16 20.35
#